data_AF-A0A0T5VVA7-F1
#
_entry.id   AF-A0A0T5VVA7-F1
#
_cell.length_a   1.000
_cell.length_b   1.000
_cell.length_c   1.000
_cell.angle_alpha   90.00
_cell.angle_beta   90.00
_cell.angle_gamma   90.00
#
_symmetry.space_group_name_H-M   'P 1'
#
loop_
_entity.id
_entity.type
_entity.pdbx_description
1 polymer ?
#
loop_
_entity_poly.entity_id
_entity_poly.type
_entity_poly.pdbx_seq_one_letter_code
_entity_poly.pdbx_strand_id
1 'polypeptide(L)'
;MKKLAFCLFLMTFSTVITVAQDMKEIIIGDTCSLSLPEKDKLEIQPTHLSEKKLLKTIEDYIVNLSNVDTFFVNHGYIELGIGNESLNGRNSKISYRIKDQYANFDNLENDQTFPLYYTFVKGKLIVITDRLISNTICYKFKKSSKIKFQKLVEPIFEKPEDLELYDNSGNKVKIPNARPNRYKIHGGILLFIFDDGESVIINR
;
A
#
# COMPACT_ATOMS: atom_id res chain seq x y z
N MET A 1 -45.03 32.24 -9.01
CA MET A 1 -43.83 31.63 -9.60
C MET A 1 -42.74 31.63 -8.54
N LYS A 2 -42.51 30.47 -7.91
CA LYS A 2 -41.67 30.31 -6.71
C LYS A 2 -40.20 30.15 -7.12
N LYS A 3 -39.32 30.95 -6.53
CA LYS A 3 -37.87 30.88 -6.71
C LYS A 3 -37.29 29.66 -6.02
N LEU A 4 -36.28 29.11 -6.68
CA LEU A 4 -35.43 27.95 -6.37
C LEU A 4 -35.06 27.81 -4.88
N ALA A 5 -35.23 26.59 -4.38
CA ALA A 5 -34.57 26.09 -3.18
C ALA A 5 -33.09 25.85 -3.48
N PHE A 6 -32.23 26.70 -2.93
CA PHE A 6 -30.79 26.57 -2.90
C PHE A 6 -30.40 26.53 -1.41
N CYS A 7 -30.24 25.34 -0.85
CA CYS A 7 -29.55 25.08 0.43
C CYS A 7 -29.72 23.60 0.80
N LEU A 8 -28.92 22.72 0.22
CA LEU A 8 -28.70 21.39 0.80
C LEU A 8 -27.42 20.75 0.22
N PHE A 9 -26.24 21.33 0.46
CA PHE A 9 -24.98 20.64 0.16
C PHE A 9 -23.79 21.14 1.00
N LEU A 10 -23.98 21.23 2.32
CA LEU A 10 -22.93 21.67 3.24
C LEU A 10 -23.12 21.05 4.64
N MET A 11 -23.19 19.71 4.72
CA MET A 11 -23.17 18.98 6.01
C MET A 11 -22.68 17.53 5.89
N THR A 12 -21.45 17.27 5.40
CA THR A 12 -20.78 15.96 5.62
C THR A 12 -19.25 16.04 5.74
N PHE A 13 -18.70 17.13 6.27
CA PHE A 13 -17.24 17.23 6.55
C PHE A 13 -16.88 17.64 7.99
N SER A 14 -17.82 17.60 8.93
CA SER A 14 -17.58 18.04 10.32
C SER A 14 -17.65 16.92 11.38
N THR A 15 -17.87 15.66 11.01
CA THR A 15 -18.01 14.54 11.99
C THR A 15 -16.77 13.65 12.13
N VAL A 16 -15.64 13.99 11.50
CA VAL A 16 -14.41 13.18 11.63
C VAL A 16 -13.47 13.70 12.73
N ILE A 17 -13.69 14.89 13.29
CA ILE A 17 -12.72 15.51 14.22
C ILE A 17 -13.10 15.35 15.71
N THR A 18 -14.31 14.91 16.04
CA THR A 18 -14.77 14.80 17.45
C THR A 18 -14.81 13.36 17.99
N VAL A 19 -13.91 12.49 17.52
CA VAL A 19 -13.68 11.16 18.16
C VAL A 19 -12.27 11.07 18.77
N ALA A 20 -11.48 12.15 18.69
CA ALA A 20 -10.08 12.16 19.10
C ALA A 20 -9.82 12.52 20.58
N GLN A 21 -10.84 12.68 21.43
CA GLN A 21 -10.67 13.19 22.81
C GLN A 21 -10.91 12.20 23.94
N ASP A 22 -11.16 10.91 23.68
CA ASP A 22 -11.33 9.92 24.74
C ASP A 22 -10.54 8.61 24.54
N MET A 23 -9.43 8.68 23.82
CA MET A 23 -8.46 7.57 23.78
C MET A 23 -7.40 7.75 24.87
N LYS A 24 -7.76 7.27 26.07
CA LYS A 24 -6.83 6.95 27.16
C LYS A 24 -5.66 6.12 26.61
N GLU A 25 -4.45 6.57 26.96
CA GLU A 25 -3.14 5.92 26.80
C GLU A 25 -3.16 4.51 26.17
N ILE A 26 -3.02 4.45 24.84
CA ILE A 26 -2.66 3.20 24.18
C ILE A 26 -1.17 3.00 24.42
N ILE A 27 -0.86 2.15 25.39
CA ILE A 27 0.46 1.60 25.61
C ILE A 27 0.91 0.97 24.28
N ILE A 28 1.94 1.55 23.66
CA ILE A 28 2.65 0.99 22.51
C ILE A 28 3.41 -0.24 23.03
N GLY A 29 2.72 -1.36 23.09
CA GLY A 29 3.25 -2.67 23.43
C GLY A 29 3.17 -3.58 22.21
N ASP A 30 4.31 -4.16 21.85
CA ASP A 30 4.44 -5.16 20.79
C ASP A 30 3.48 -6.32 21.02
N THR A 31 2.37 -6.31 20.29
CA THR A 31 1.68 -7.42 19.61
C THR A 31 0.21 -7.05 19.46
N CYS A 32 -0.18 -6.82 18.21
CA CYS A 32 -1.55 -6.70 17.76
C CYS A 32 -2.26 -8.07 17.97
N SER A 33 -2.63 -8.36 19.22
CA SER A 33 -3.14 -9.64 19.73
C SER A 33 -4.65 -9.63 19.98
N LEU A 34 -5.32 -8.52 19.67
CA LEU A 34 -6.77 -8.39 19.78
C LEU A 34 -7.47 -9.30 18.76
N SER A 35 -8.18 -10.30 19.26
CA SER A 35 -9.08 -11.13 18.47
C SER A 35 -10.33 -10.32 18.12
N LEU A 36 -10.39 -9.85 16.88
CA LEU A 36 -11.56 -9.14 16.35
C LEU A 36 -12.62 -10.13 15.83
N PRO A 37 -13.92 -9.90 16.10
CA PRO A 37 -15.00 -10.64 15.46
C PRO A 37 -14.91 -10.54 13.93
N GLU A 38 -15.31 -11.58 13.20
CA GLU A 38 -15.15 -11.63 11.74
C GLU A 38 -15.84 -10.48 11.00
N LYS A 39 -16.95 -9.97 11.54
CA LYS A 39 -17.69 -8.81 11.00
C LYS A 39 -16.91 -7.49 11.08
N ASP A 40 -15.99 -7.38 12.04
CA ASP A 40 -15.22 -6.18 12.33
C ASP A 40 -13.84 -6.22 11.64
N LYS A 41 -13.52 -7.33 10.96
CA LYS A 41 -12.31 -7.45 10.14
C LYS A 41 -12.49 -6.75 8.80
N LEU A 42 -11.41 -6.11 8.37
CA LEU A 42 -11.35 -5.38 7.12
C LEU A 42 -11.34 -6.30 5.90
N GLU A 43 -11.70 -5.72 4.76
CA GLU A 43 -11.51 -6.32 3.45
C GLU A 43 -10.56 -5.45 2.64
N ILE A 44 -9.73 -6.10 1.84
CA ILE A 44 -8.88 -5.48 0.84
C ILE A 44 -9.77 -5.10 -0.34
N GLN A 45 -9.82 -3.82 -0.67
CA GLN A 45 -10.79 -3.30 -1.64
C GLN A 45 -10.12 -2.69 -2.88
N PRO A 46 -10.68 -2.89 -4.08
CA PRO A 46 -10.29 -2.12 -5.23
C PRO A 46 -10.66 -0.64 -5.02
N THR A 47 -9.85 0.26 -5.55
CA THR A 47 -10.11 1.71 -5.53
C THR A 47 -9.74 2.37 -6.85
N HIS A 48 -10.03 3.66 -6.96
CA HIS A 48 -9.68 4.51 -8.10
C HIS A 48 -8.84 5.71 -7.64
N LEU A 49 -7.75 5.99 -8.36
CA LEU A 49 -6.92 7.17 -8.14
C LEU A 49 -7.48 8.34 -8.96
N SER A 50 -8.05 9.34 -8.29
CA SER A 50 -8.66 10.51 -8.93
C SER A 50 -7.69 11.68 -9.13
N GLU A 51 -6.59 11.73 -8.38
CA GLU A 51 -5.62 12.82 -8.44
C GLU A 51 -4.75 12.68 -9.70
N LYS A 52 -4.89 13.66 -10.61
CA LYS A 52 -4.32 13.60 -11.96
C LYS A 52 -2.79 13.64 -11.94
N LYS A 53 -2.18 14.42 -11.03
CA LYS A 53 -0.73 14.54 -10.96
C LYS A 53 -0.10 13.24 -10.48
N LEU A 54 -0.67 12.60 -9.48
CA LEU A 54 -0.31 11.28 -8.97
C LEU A 54 -0.42 10.23 -10.07
N LEU A 55 -1.57 10.18 -10.76
CA LEU A 55 -1.79 9.20 -11.82
C LEU A 55 -0.72 9.33 -12.91
N LYS A 56 -0.49 10.55 -13.42
CA LYS A 56 0.56 10.82 -14.41
C LYS A 56 1.95 10.42 -13.89
N THR A 57 2.26 10.72 -12.64
CA THR A 57 3.56 10.40 -12.02
C THR A 57 3.78 8.89 -11.93
N ILE A 58 2.73 8.12 -11.57
CA ILE A 58 2.78 6.65 -11.54
C ILE A 58 2.94 6.10 -12.97
N GLU A 59 2.20 6.62 -13.94
CA GLU A 59 2.31 6.21 -15.34
C GLU A 59 3.74 6.43 -15.87
N ASP A 60 4.30 7.62 -15.66
CA ASP A 60 5.66 7.97 -16.08
C ASP A 60 6.70 7.07 -15.36
N TYR A 61 6.51 6.80 -14.06
CA TYR A 61 7.38 5.88 -13.31
C TYR A 61 7.36 4.45 -13.88
N ILE A 62 6.18 3.91 -14.17
CA ILE A 62 6.02 2.56 -14.75
C ILE A 62 6.70 2.48 -16.11
N VAL A 63 6.49 3.47 -16.98
CA VAL A 63 7.09 3.51 -18.32
C VAL A 63 8.61 3.56 -18.21
N ASN A 64 9.14 4.47 -17.40
CA ASN A 64 10.59 4.60 -17.21
C ASN A 64 11.22 3.33 -16.65
N LEU A 65 10.60 2.72 -15.63
CA LEU A 65 11.10 1.49 -15.05
C LEU A 65 11.05 0.32 -16.02
N SER A 66 9.95 0.19 -16.78
CA SER A 66 9.80 -0.88 -17.79
C SER A 66 10.83 -0.79 -18.94
N ASN A 67 11.35 0.41 -19.21
CA ASN A 67 12.39 0.60 -20.22
C ASN A 67 13.79 0.13 -19.77
N VAL A 68 14.03 0.04 -18.46
CA VAL A 68 15.35 -0.30 -17.89
C VAL A 68 15.36 -1.62 -17.13
N ASP A 69 14.21 -2.11 -16.69
CA ASP A 69 14.04 -3.32 -15.90
C ASP A 69 13.04 -4.27 -16.58
N THR A 70 13.57 -5.24 -17.32
CA THR A 70 12.76 -6.27 -18.01
C THR A 70 12.12 -7.25 -17.04
N PHE A 71 12.64 -7.40 -15.82
CA PHE A 71 12.03 -8.22 -14.79
C PHE A 71 10.74 -7.56 -14.30
N PHE A 72 10.79 -6.26 -14.02
CA PHE A 72 9.62 -5.46 -13.65
C PHE A 72 8.50 -5.52 -14.69
N VAL A 73 8.81 -5.67 -15.99
CA VAL A 73 7.78 -5.77 -17.04
C VAL A 73 6.78 -6.89 -16.77
N ASN A 74 7.23 -8.03 -16.25
CA ASN A 74 6.38 -9.18 -15.99
C ASN A 74 6.09 -9.43 -14.51
N HIS A 75 6.94 -8.89 -13.63
CA HIS A 75 6.88 -9.19 -12.21
C HIS A 75 6.78 -7.94 -11.34
N GLY A 76 6.26 -8.14 -10.13
CA GLY A 76 6.16 -7.11 -9.13
C GLY A 76 5.00 -6.14 -9.33
N TYR A 77 4.96 -5.17 -8.43
CA TYR A 77 3.90 -4.19 -8.30
C TYR A 77 4.49 -2.85 -7.86
N ILE A 78 3.67 -1.80 -7.89
CA ILE A 78 4.01 -0.50 -7.31
C ILE A 78 3.39 -0.40 -5.92
N GLU A 79 4.20 -0.13 -4.92
CA GLU A 79 3.76 0.29 -3.60
C GLU A 79 3.59 1.82 -3.59
N LEU A 80 2.40 2.27 -3.21
CA LEU A 80 2.03 3.66 -3.02
C LEU A 80 1.83 3.93 -1.52
N GLY A 81 2.83 4.52 -0.89
CA GLY A 81 2.73 5.05 0.46
C GLY A 81 2.12 6.45 0.47
N ILE A 82 1.18 6.71 1.38
CA ILE A 82 0.56 8.04 1.57
C ILE A 82 1.06 8.63 2.89
N GLY A 83 1.35 9.93 2.90
CA GLY A 83 1.70 10.67 4.12
C GLY A 83 1.68 12.18 3.91
N ASN A 84 2.09 12.92 4.93
CA ASN A 84 2.20 14.39 4.89
C ASN A 84 3.63 14.80 5.29
N GLU A 85 4.57 14.65 4.36
CA GLU A 85 5.98 14.97 4.58
C GLU A 85 6.27 16.47 4.33
N SER A 86 7.33 16.98 4.95
CA SER A 86 7.82 18.35 4.73
C SER A 86 9.02 18.33 3.79
N LEU A 87 9.09 19.30 2.87
CA LEU A 87 10.20 19.47 1.95
C LEU A 87 10.73 20.90 2.06
N ASN A 88 12.00 21.06 2.43
CA ASN A 88 12.67 22.36 2.59
C ASN A 88 11.91 23.34 3.50
N GLY A 89 11.34 22.84 4.60
CA GLY A 89 10.55 23.63 5.54
C GLY A 89 9.12 23.94 5.07
N ARG A 90 8.72 23.44 3.91
CA ARG A 90 7.36 23.57 3.37
C ARG A 90 6.60 22.27 3.58
N ASN A 91 5.51 22.32 4.33
CA ASN A 91 4.65 21.16 4.56
C ASN A 91 3.83 20.87 3.30
N SER A 92 3.86 19.61 2.85
CA SER A 92 2.95 19.16 1.80
C SER A 92 1.53 19.02 2.35
N LYS A 93 0.55 19.28 1.50
CA LYS A 93 -0.84 18.92 1.74
C LYS A 93 -0.98 17.40 1.77
N ILE A 94 -0.31 16.75 0.82
CA ILE A 94 -0.18 15.31 0.72
C ILE A 94 1.13 14.98 0.02
N SER A 95 1.73 13.88 0.42
CA SER A 95 2.93 13.32 -0.16
C SER A 95 2.73 11.84 -0.46
N TYR A 96 3.35 11.40 -1.54
CA TYR A 96 3.26 10.02 -2.01
C TYR A 96 4.66 9.45 -2.18
N ARG A 97 4.86 8.24 -1.67
CA ARG A 97 6.05 7.42 -1.93
C ARG A 97 5.69 6.33 -2.91
N ILE A 98 6.32 6.36 -4.07
CA ILE A 98 6.04 5.44 -5.18
C ILE A 98 7.30 4.60 -5.41
N LYS A 99 7.20 3.29 -5.30
CA LYS A 99 8.34 2.38 -5.52
C LYS A 99 7.85 1.04 -6.05
N ASP A 100 8.68 0.37 -6.85
CA ASP A 100 8.46 -1.03 -7.22
C ASP A 100 8.81 -1.97 -6.06
N GLN A 101 8.08 -3.08 -5.98
CA GLN A 101 8.28 -4.15 -5.01
C GLN A 101 7.96 -5.51 -5.62
N TYR A 102 8.55 -6.54 -5.04
CA TYR A 102 8.46 -7.93 -5.49
C TYR A 102 8.23 -8.90 -4.33
N ALA A 103 7.78 -8.37 -3.19
CA ALA A 103 7.45 -9.15 -2.01
C ALA A 103 6.09 -9.84 -2.20
N ASN A 104 6.03 -11.14 -1.91
CA ASN A 104 4.80 -11.91 -1.97
C ASN A 104 3.89 -11.63 -0.77
N PHE A 105 2.65 -12.12 -0.88
CA PHE A 105 1.61 -12.00 0.15
C PHE A 105 1.23 -13.38 0.70
N ASP A 106 2.21 -14.29 0.82
CA ASP A 106 1.95 -15.69 1.15
C ASP A 106 1.75 -15.92 2.66
N ASN A 107 2.28 -15.01 3.50
CA ASN A 107 2.08 -15.05 4.95
C ASN A 107 0.70 -14.50 5.33
N LEU A 108 -0.31 -15.37 5.27
CA LEU A 108 -1.69 -15.03 5.66
C LEU A 108 -1.84 -14.64 7.13
N GLU A 109 -0.89 -14.93 8.01
CA GLU A 109 -0.97 -14.58 9.44
C GLU A 109 -0.49 -13.14 9.71
N ASN A 110 0.27 -12.56 8.77
CA ASN A 110 0.77 -11.20 8.88
C ASN A 110 -0.14 -10.21 8.14
N ASP A 111 -1.13 -9.65 8.85
CA ASP A 111 -2.03 -8.65 8.26
C ASP A 111 -1.32 -7.38 7.77
N GLN A 112 -0.15 -7.05 8.33
CA GLN A 112 0.59 -5.84 7.96
C GLN A 112 1.24 -5.93 6.56
N THR A 113 1.34 -7.13 5.97
CA THR A 113 1.82 -7.25 4.59
C THR A 113 0.75 -6.92 3.57
N PHE A 114 -0.54 -7.00 3.93
CA PHE A 114 -1.64 -6.80 2.99
C PHE A 114 -2.02 -5.30 2.88
N PRO A 115 -2.33 -4.81 1.67
CA PRO A 115 -2.72 -3.43 1.50
C PRO A 115 -4.18 -3.21 1.91
N LEU A 116 -4.52 -1.99 2.31
CA LEU A 116 -5.92 -1.60 2.53
C LEU A 116 -6.67 -1.52 1.20
N TYR A 117 -6.00 -0.96 0.19
CA TYR A 117 -6.58 -0.75 -1.14
C TYR A 117 -5.62 -1.14 -2.25
N TYR A 118 -6.18 -1.46 -3.42
CA TYR A 118 -5.39 -1.68 -4.63
C TYR A 118 -6.07 -1.10 -5.86
N THR A 119 -5.29 -0.87 -6.92
CA THR A 119 -5.80 -0.50 -8.24
C THR A 119 -4.86 -0.98 -9.34
N PHE A 120 -5.20 -0.69 -10.60
CA PHE A 120 -4.33 -0.98 -11.74
C PHE A 120 -4.07 0.29 -12.56
N VAL A 121 -2.80 0.54 -12.87
CA VAL A 121 -2.37 1.63 -13.74
C VAL A 121 -1.43 1.04 -14.79
N LYS A 122 -1.72 1.27 -16.07
CA LYS A 122 -0.94 0.71 -17.20
C LYS A 122 -0.70 -0.81 -17.08
N GLY A 123 -1.70 -1.55 -16.60
CA GLY A 123 -1.62 -3.00 -16.40
C GLY A 123 -0.75 -3.44 -15.21
N LYS A 124 -0.18 -2.51 -14.45
CA LYS A 124 0.56 -2.79 -13.21
C LYS A 124 -0.35 -2.65 -12.00
N LEU A 125 -0.22 -3.61 -11.08
CA LEU A 125 -0.86 -3.53 -9.77
C LEU A 125 -0.24 -2.38 -8.97
N ILE A 126 -1.09 -1.53 -8.42
CA ILE A 126 -0.72 -0.52 -7.43
C ILE A 126 -1.34 -0.95 -6.11
N VAL A 127 -0.52 -1.16 -5.10
CA VAL A 127 -0.98 -1.43 -3.74
C VAL A 127 -0.81 -0.18 -2.90
N ILE A 128 -1.84 0.19 -2.15
CA ILE A 128 -1.86 1.42 -1.38
C ILE A 128 -1.66 1.05 0.08
N THR A 129 -0.52 1.48 0.61
CA THR A 129 -0.12 1.26 1.99
C THR A 129 -0.16 2.58 2.74
N ASP A 130 -0.62 2.53 3.99
CA ASP A 130 -0.52 3.66 4.89
C ASP A 130 0.26 3.21 6.11
N ARG A 131 1.50 3.70 6.20
CA ARG A 131 2.42 3.35 7.28
C ARG A 131 1.93 3.91 8.63
N LEU A 132 1.23 5.04 8.63
CA LEU A 132 0.69 5.60 9.86
C LEU A 132 -0.44 4.71 10.35
N ILE A 133 -1.38 4.34 9.48
CA ILE A 133 -2.47 3.43 9.85
C ILE A 133 -1.92 2.08 10.33
N SER A 134 -0.94 1.49 9.61
CA SER A 134 -0.37 0.20 10.01
C SER A 134 0.38 0.22 11.34
N ASN A 135 0.92 1.38 11.73
CA ASN A 135 1.69 1.55 12.96
C ASN A 135 0.84 2.03 14.13
N THR A 136 -0.25 2.75 13.86
CA THR A 136 -1.12 3.35 14.88
C THR A 136 -2.31 2.46 15.20
N ILE A 137 -2.83 1.73 14.20
CA ILE A 137 -4.06 0.95 14.34
C ILE A 137 -3.75 -0.52 14.09
N CYS A 138 -4.03 -1.33 15.10
CA CYS A 138 -4.08 -2.78 14.98
C CYS A 138 -5.35 -3.16 14.21
N TYR A 139 -5.22 -3.54 12.94
CA TYR A 139 -6.32 -4.07 12.13
C TYR A 139 -6.08 -5.52 11.74
N LYS A 140 -7.19 -6.22 11.45
CA LYS A 140 -7.19 -7.61 10.98
C LYS A 140 -8.00 -7.70 9.70
N PHE A 141 -7.50 -8.45 8.71
CA PHE A 141 -8.26 -8.74 7.50
C PHE A 141 -9.01 -10.06 7.61
N LYS A 142 -10.15 -10.13 6.91
CA LYS A 142 -10.83 -11.41 6.69
C LYS A 142 -9.91 -12.36 5.93
N LYS A 143 -9.85 -13.62 6.35
CA LYS A 143 -9.02 -14.65 5.69
C LYS A 143 -9.40 -14.83 4.22
N SER A 144 -10.70 -14.79 3.92
CA SER A 144 -11.23 -14.87 2.56
C SER A 144 -10.76 -13.70 1.67
N SER A 145 -10.66 -12.50 2.24
CA SER A 145 -10.17 -11.32 1.53
C SER A 145 -8.68 -11.43 1.19
N LYS A 146 -7.85 -11.88 2.15
CA LYS A 146 -6.42 -12.16 1.92
C LYS A 146 -6.20 -13.21 0.83
N ILE A 147 -6.93 -14.33 0.89
CA ILE A 147 -6.87 -15.38 -0.14
C ILE A 147 -7.29 -14.85 -1.52
N LYS A 148 -8.35 -14.04 -1.59
CA LYS A 148 -8.80 -13.44 -2.85
C LYS A 148 -7.73 -12.51 -3.43
N PHE A 149 -7.11 -11.69 -2.58
CA PHE A 149 -6.03 -10.81 -2.99
C PHE A 149 -4.80 -11.60 -3.43
N GLN A 150 -4.38 -12.61 -2.68
CA GLN A 150 -3.25 -13.50 -3.04
C GLN A 150 -3.46 -14.12 -4.43
N LYS A 151 -4.65 -14.65 -4.72
CA LYS A 151 -4.97 -15.19 -6.06
C LYS A 151 -4.91 -14.14 -7.17
N LEU A 152 -5.25 -12.88 -6.86
CA LEU A 152 -5.19 -11.78 -7.81
C LEU A 152 -3.75 -11.39 -8.15
N VAL A 153 -2.85 -11.43 -7.17
CA VAL A 153 -1.43 -11.05 -7.34
C VAL A 153 -0.53 -12.21 -7.77
N GLU A 154 -0.99 -13.45 -7.65
CA GLU A 154 -0.18 -14.62 -7.99
C GLU A 154 0.45 -14.57 -9.41
N PRO A 155 -0.26 -14.10 -10.47
CA PRO A 155 0.33 -14.03 -11.81
C PRO A 155 1.46 -13.01 -11.98
N ILE A 156 1.63 -12.06 -11.06
CA ILE A 156 2.68 -11.03 -11.13
C ILE A 156 3.94 -11.41 -10.33
N PHE A 157 4.01 -12.62 -9.79
CA PHE A 157 5.19 -13.11 -9.08
C PHE A 157 5.84 -14.27 -9.83
N GLU A 158 7.14 -14.46 -9.57
CA GLU A 158 7.85 -15.64 -10.06
C GLU A 158 7.12 -16.91 -9.58
N LYS A 159 7.06 -17.95 -10.41
CA LYS A 159 6.46 -19.21 -9.96
C LYS A 159 7.26 -19.77 -8.78
N PRO A 160 6.60 -20.37 -7.79
CA PRO A 160 7.31 -21.05 -6.72
C PRO A 160 8.09 -22.25 -7.30
N GLU A 161 9.27 -22.50 -6.75
CA GLU A 161 10.17 -23.59 -7.15
C GLU A 161 10.69 -24.35 -5.91
N ASP A 162 11.00 -25.63 -6.09
CA ASP A 162 11.62 -26.41 -5.02
C ASP A 162 13.11 -26.06 -4.96
N LEU A 163 13.54 -25.47 -3.84
CA LEU A 163 14.93 -25.12 -3.62
C LEU A 163 15.67 -26.25 -2.89
N GLU A 164 16.88 -26.56 -3.35
CA GLU A 164 17.82 -27.40 -2.61
C GLU A 164 18.92 -26.52 -2.03
N LEU A 165 18.99 -26.44 -0.71
CA LEU A 165 20.01 -25.71 0.04
C LEU A 165 20.86 -26.68 0.85
N TYR A 166 21.99 -26.20 1.35
CA TYR A 166 22.84 -26.94 2.29
C TYR A 166 22.77 -26.29 3.66
N ASP A 167 22.59 -27.08 4.71
CA ASP A 167 22.67 -26.59 6.09
C ASP A 167 24.13 -26.34 6.52
N ASN A 168 24.32 -25.79 7.72
CA ASN A 168 25.65 -25.51 8.27
C ASN A 168 26.52 -26.77 8.49
N SER A 169 25.92 -27.96 8.43
CA SER A 169 26.61 -29.25 8.55
C SER A 169 26.89 -29.89 7.19
N GLY A 170 26.50 -29.24 6.08
CA GLY A 170 26.66 -29.75 4.72
C GLY A 170 25.58 -30.74 4.28
N ASN A 171 24.48 -30.91 5.03
CA ASN A 171 23.37 -31.75 4.60
C ASN A 171 22.46 -31.01 3.63
N LYS A 172 21.95 -31.72 2.62
CA LYS A 172 20.94 -31.19 1.69
C LYS A 172 19.60 -31.01 2.41
N VAL A 173 19.03 -29.81 2.32
CA VAL A 173 17.69 -29.45 2.79
C VAL A 173 16.86 -29.03 1.58
N LYS A 174 15.70 -29.65 1.40
CA LYS A 174 14.74 -29.28 0.36
C LYS A 174 13.70 -28.33 0.94
N ILE A 175 13.50 -27.20 0.30
CA ILE A 175 12.45 -26.23 0.62
C ILE A 175 11.45 -26.24 -0.53
N PRO A 176 10.33 -26.97 -0.41
CA PRO A 176 9.36 -27.06 -1.48
C PRO A 176 8.59 -25.75 -1.65
N ASN A 177 8.17 -25.46 -2.89
CA ASN A 177 7.38 -24.27 -3.25
C ASN A 177 7.94 -22.94 -2.72
N ALA A 178 9.26 -22.80 -2.71
CA ALA A 178 9.90 -21.57 -2.28
C ALA A 178 9.78 -20.50 -3.37
N ARG A 179 9.57 -19.27 -2.93
CA ARG A 179 9.61 -18.08 -3.78
C ARG A 179 10.54 -17.06 -3.10
N PRO A 180 11.57 -16.57 -3.77
CA PRO A 180 12.44 -15.55 -3.19
C PRO A 180 11.65 -14.27 -2.95
N ASN A 181 11.54 -13.86 -1.69
CA ASN A 181 10.97 -12.56 -1.34
C ASN A 181 12.01 -11.47 -1.59
N ARG A 182 11.82 -10.69 -2.66
CA ARG A 182 12.73 -9.60 -3.02
C ARG A 182 12.14 -8.27 -2.56
N TYR A 183 12.72 -7.71 -1.51
CA TYR A 183 12.37 -6.37 -1.04
C TYR A 183 13.32 -5.34 -1.64
N LYS A 184 12.73 -4.32 -2.28
CA LYS A 184 13.50 -3.17 -2.72
C LYS A 184 13.50 -2.11 -1.62
N ILE A 185 14.59 -2.05 -0.87
CA ILE A 185 14.71 -1.18 0.32
C ILE A 185 15.02 0.27 -0.06
N HIS A 186 15.76 0.47 -1.16
CA HIS A 186 16.17 1.78 -1.69
C HIS A 186 15.54 2.07 -3.05
N GLY A 187 15.48 3.35 -3.42
CA GLY A 187 14.92 3.76 -4.69
C GLY A 187 13.48 4.28 -4.62
N GLY A 188 12.91 4.48 -5.81
CA GLY A 188 11.57 5.01 -6.02
C GLY A 188 11.56 6.53 -6.16
N ILE A 189 10.36 7.10 -6.11
CA ILE A 189 10.15 8.53 -6.20
C ILE A 189 9.25 9.02 -5.07
N LEU A 190 9.46 10.27 -4.68
CA LEU A 190 8.56 11.02 -3.82
C LEU A 190 7.85 12.09 -4.64
N LEU A 191 6.53 12.17 -4.50
CA LEU A 191 5.71 13.25 -5.03
C LEU A 191 5.14 14.05 -3.86
N PHE A 192 5.44 15.34 -3.82
CA PHE A 192 4.85 16.30 -2.89
C PHE A 192 3.83 17.13 -3.63
N ILE A 193 2.64 17.31 -3.03
CA ILE A 193 1.61 18.24 -3.50
C ILE A 193 1.35 19.25 -2.38
N PHE A 194 1.46 20.53 -2.69
CA PHE A 194 1.29 21.62 -1.72
C PHE A 194 -0.10 22.25 -1.81
N ASP A 195 -0.45 23.07 -0.82
CA ASP A 195 -1.79 23.68 -0.72
C ASP A 195 -2.13 24.65 -1.86
N ASP A 196 -1.12 25.28 -2.46
CA ASP A 196 -1.27 26.15 -3.63
C ASP A 196 -1.38 25.39 -4.97
N GLY A 197 -1.32 24.06 -4.92
CA GLY A 197 -1.36 23.19 -6.09
C GLY A 197 0.00 22.95 -6.77
N GLU A 198 1.09 23.55 -6.27
CA GLU A 198 2.43 23.20 -6.74
C GLU A 198 2.77 21.76 -6.38
N SER A 199 3.65 21.15 -7.18
CA SER A 199 4.11 19.79 -6.94
C SER A 199 5.58 19.61 -7.26
N VAL A 200 6.26 18.79 -6.45
CA VAL A 200 7.69 18.47 -6.60
C VAL A 200 7.86 16.97 -6.63
N ILE A 201 8.68 16.47 -7.55
CA ILE A 201 9.05 15.06 -7.66
C ILE A 201 10.54 14.92 -7.33
N ILE A 202 10.88 13.97 -6.45
CA ILE A 202 12.26 13.66 -6.05
C ILE A 202 12.54 12.19 -6.32
N ASN A 203 13.62 11.90 -7.06
CA ASN A 203 14.12 10.55 -7.23
C ASN A 203 14.97 10.15 -6.01
N ARG A 204 14.77 8.94 -5.50
CA ARG A 204 15.54 8.35 -4.40
C ARG A 204 16.31 7.11 -4.84
#